data_AF-A0A1I3LAL8-F1
#
_entry.id   AF-A0A1I3LAL8-F1
#
_cell.length_a   1.000
_cell.length_b   1.000
_cell.length_c   1.000
_cell.angle_alpha   90.00
_cell.angle_beta   90.00
_cell.angle_gamma   90.00
#
_symmetry.space_group_name_H-M   'P 1'
#
loop_
_entity.id
_entity.type
_entity.pdbx_description
1 polymer ?
#
loop_
_entity_poly.entity_id
_entity_poly.type
_entity_poly.pdbx_seq_one_letter_code
_entity_poly.pdbx_strand_id
1 'polypeptide(L)' 'MKEKIITYIVLLGLVYGIFNFNTDYIWSLSINGFSYITFVIFIAYLIYSLRKAAKEQQSNK' A
#
# COMPACT_ATOMS: atom_id res chain seq x y z
N MET A 1 -9.24 -14.68 7.75
CA MET A 1 -7.83 -15.10 7.57
C MET A 1 -7.19 -14.53 6.32
N LYS A 2 -7.75 -14.74 5.12
CA LYS A 2 -7.19 -14.25 3.84
C LYS A 2 -6.90 -12.74 3.82
N GLU A 3 -7.81 -11.94 4.37
CA GLU A 3 -7.66 -10.47 4.39
C GLU A 3 -6.52 -9.96 5.29
N LYS A 4 -6.27 -10.64 6.42
CA LYS A 4 -5.13 -10.32 7.28
C LYS A 4 -3.81 -10.60 6.55
N ILE A 5 -3.73 -11.71 5.82
CA ILE A 5 -2.55 -12.08 5.02
C ILE A 5 -2.29 -11.03 3.92
N ILE A 6 -3.34 -10.62 3.19
CA ILE A 6 -3.21 -9.58 2.16
C ILE A 6 -2.70 -8.27 2.77
N THR A 7 -3.25 -7.88 3.93
CA THR A 7 -2.78 -6.69 4.67
C THR A 7 -1.28 -6.78 4.99
N TYR A 8 -0.82 -7.92 5.50
CA TYR A 8 0.60 -8.12 5.81
C TYR A 8 1.48 -8.05 4.56
N ILE A 9 1.06 -8.67 3.45
CA ILE A 9 1.82 -8.63 2.19
C ILE A 9 1.93 -7.19 1.67
N VAL A 10 0.83 -6.44 1.69
CA VAL A 10 0.81 -5.04 1.25
C VAL A 10 1.70 -4.17 2.14
N LEU A 11 1.67 -4.38 3.46
CA LEU A 11 2.53 -3.66 4.40
C LEU A 11 4.01 -4.01 4.23
N LEU A 12 4.35 -5.28 4.03
CA LEU A 12 5.73 -5.69 3.76
C LEU A 12 6.24 -5.10 2.44
N GLY A 13 5.40 -5.11 1.40
CA GLY A 13 5.69 -4.47 0.13
C GLY A 13 5.94 -2.97 0.28
N LEU A 14 5.13 -2.29 1.09
CA LEU A 14 5.32 -0.88 1.41
C LEU A 14 6.67 -0.64 2.12
N VAL A 15 6.95 -1.38 3.20
CA VAL A 15 8.20 -1.22 3.98
C VAL A 15 9.41 -1.43 3.09
N TYR A 16 9.40 -2.46 2.25
CA TYR A 16 10.48 -2.72 1.30
C TYR A 16 10.59 -1.62 0.23
N GLY A 17 9.46 -1.12 -0.28
CA GLY A 17 9.42 -0.01 -1.23
C GLY A 17 10.02 1.27 -0.66
N ILE A 18 9.74 1.59 0.61
CA ILE A 18 10.35 2.73 1.32
C ILE A 18 11.85 2.50 1.50
N PHE A 19 12.25 1.31 1.96
CA PHE A 19 13.66 1.01 2.24
C PHE A 19 14.56 1.12 1.01
N ASN A 20 14.04 0.75 -0.17
CA ASN A 20 14.78 0.82 -1.43
C ASN A 20 14.58 2.14 -2.20
N PHE A 21 13.77 3.06 -1.68
CA PHE A 21 13.53 4.33 -2.35
C PHE A 21 14.77 5.22 -2.26
N ASN A 22 15.29 5.61 -3.43
CA ASN A 22 16.44 6.48 -3.52
C ASN A 22 15.99 7.94 -3.73
N THR A 23 16.23 8.78 -2.72
CA THR A 23 15.86 10.20 -2.70
C THR A 23 16.73 11.09 -3.58
N ASP A 24 17.92 10.63 -3.98
CA ASP A 24 18.77 11.38 -4.91
C ASP A 24 18.22 11.29 -6.35
N TYR A 25 17.40 10.27 -6.63
CA TYR A 25 16.83 9.97 -7.94
C TYR A 25 15.30 9.87 -7.92
N ILE A 26 14.61 10.76 -7.22
CA ILE A 26 13.14 10.78 -7.01
C ILE A 26 12.31 10.75 -8.31
N TRP A 27 12.89 11.08 -9.46
CA TRP A 27 12.17 11.06 -10.74
C TRP A 27 12.56 9.90 -11.65
N SER A 28 13.54 9.08 -11.24
CA SER A 28 14.03 7.96 -12.05
C SER A 28 13.15 6.73 -11.89
N LEU A 29 12.36 6.44 -12.92
CA LEU A 29 11.54 5.24 -12.98
C LEU A 29 12.39 3.96 -13.00
N SER A 30 13.59 4.02 -13.58
CA SER A 30 14.50 2.87 -13.63
C SER A 30 15.05 2.50 -12.25
N ILE A 31 15.21 3.47 -11.34
CA ILE A 31 15.78 3.26 -10.02
C ILE A 31 14.67 2.98 -9.00
N ASN A 32 13.59 3.76 -9.05
CA ASN A 32 12.54 3.75 -8.04
C ASN A 32 11.22 3.12 -8.51
N GLY A 33 11.18 2.54 -9.71
CA GLY A 33 9.96 1.98 -10.33
C GLY A 33 9.23 0.98 -9.43
N PHE A 34 9.97 0.07 -8.78
CA PHE A 34 9.39 -0.89 -7.85
C PHE A 34 8.76 -0.21 -6.62
N SER A 35 9.44 0.80 -6.06
CA SER A 35 8.94 1.59 -4.93
C SER A 35 7.66 2.34 -5.30
N TYR A 36 7.57 2.92 -6.49
CA TYR A 36 6.32 3.56 -6.94
C TYR A 36 5.18 2.57 -7.10
N ILE A 37 5.44 1.39 -7.68
CA ILE A 37 4.41 0.34 -7.83
C ILE A 37 3.88 -0.09 -6.46
N THR A 38 4.77 -0.32 -5.49
CA THR A 38 4.37 -0.69 -4.13
C THR A 38 3.60 0.43 -3.43
N PHE A 39 3.94 1.71 -3.64
CA PHE A 39 3.14 2.84 -3.16
C PHE A 39 1.76 2.91 -3.78
N VAL A 40 1.64 2.71 -5.10
CA VAL A 40 0.33 2.71 -5.79
C VAL A 40 -0.56 1.58 -5.27
N ILE A 41 0.00 0.37 -5.13
CA ILE A 41 -0.72 -0.78 -4.57
C ILE A 41 -1.18 -0.49 -3.14
N PHE A 42 -0.30 0.10 -2.31
CA PHE A 42 -0.65 0.46 -0.94
C PHE A 42 -1.79 1.49 -0.88
N ILE A 43 -1.74 2.54 -1.69
CA ILE A 43 -2.80 3.57 -1.72
C ILE A 43 -4.14 2.97 -2.17
N ALA A 44 -4.14 2.14 -3.22
CA ALA A 44 -5.34 1.47 -3.68
C ALA A 44 -5.94 0.56 -2.59
N TYR A 45 -5.07 -0.19 -1.90
CA TYR A 45 -5.48 -1.04 -0.77
C TYR A 45 -6.03 -0.23 0.41
N LEU A 46 -5.40 0.91 0.72
CA LEU A 46 -5.84 1.81 1.79
C LEU A 46 -7.24 2.36 1.50
N ILE A 47 -7.49 2.84 0.28
CA ILE A 47 -8.81 3.33 -0.14
C ILE A 47 -9.86 2.22 -0.03
N TYR A 48 -9.52 1.01 -0.50
CA TYR A 48 -10.40 -0.15 -0.37
C TYR A 48 -10.73 -0.47 1.10
N SER A 49 -9.71 -0.51 1.96
CA SER A 49 -9.84 -0.79 3.39
C SER A 49 -10.69 0.26 4.10
N LEU A 50 -10.46 1.55 3.83
CA LEU A 50 -11.22 2.64 4.41
C LEU A 50 -12.70 2.60 3.99
N ARG A 51 -12.99 2.36 2.71
CA ARG A 51 -14.37 2.21 2.22
C ARG A 51 -15.08 1.02 2.87
N LYS A 52 -14.37 -0.09 3.06
CA LYS A 52 -14.91 -1.25 3.74
C LYS A 52 -15.22 -0.95 5.20
N ALA A 53 -14.28 -0.36 5.93
CA ALA A 53 -14.46 0.03 7.33
C ALA A 53 -15.64 1.01 7.52
N ALA A 54 -15.80 1.98 6.62
CA ALA A 54 -16.91 2.92 6.65
C ALA A 54 -18.29 2.23 6.48
N LYS A 55 -18.37 1.24 5.56
CA LYS A 55 -19.60 0.44 5.39
C LYS A 55 -19.91 -0.42 6.62
N GLU A 56 -18.89 -1.04 7.21
CA GLU A 56 -19.06 -1.85 8.43
C GLU A 56 -19.47 -0.99 9.64
N GLN A 57 -18.96 0.24 9.75
CA GLN A 57 -19.39 1.19 10.78
C GLN A 57 -20.82 1.69 10.56
N GLN A 58 -21.23 1.91 9.32
CA GLN A 58 -22.60 2.33 9.00
C GLN A 58 -23.61 1.19 9.17
N SER A 59 -23.20 -0.06 8.94
CA SER A 59 -24.03 -1.26 9.15
C SER A 59 -24.19 -1.67 10.61
N ASN A 60 -23.31 -1.20 11.51
CA ASN A 60 -23.34 -1.48 12.95
C ASN A 60 -23.92 -0.32 13.78
N LYS A 61 -24.43 0.75 13.14
CA LYS A 61 -25.23 1.81 13.75
C LYS A 61 -26.71 1.55 13.49
#